data_AF-A0A6M2E3N3-F1
#
_entry.id   AF-A0A6M2E3N3-F1
#
_cell.length_a   1.000
_cell.length_b   1.000
_cell.length_c   1.000
_cell.angle_alpha   90.00
_cell.angle_beta   90.00
_cell.angle_gamma   90.00
#
_symmetry.space_group_name_H-M   'P 1'
#
loop_
_entity.id
_entity.type
_entity.pdbx_description
1 polymer ?
#
loop_
_entity_poly.entity_id
_entity_poly.type
_entity_poly.pdbx_seq_one_letter_code
_entity_poly.pdbx_strand_id
1 'polypeptide(L)'
;DSDFNWKMHIDFLCKKLSYSCYVLTKASKYFETDALKTLYFSIFQSQLAYCIEAWGFTYPSNIDPVIKLQKRALQAINLAPPRTPSRLLFVANKIMPLVDLRDYRLAILVNNIINNGISFPSVSFYITSTKFPLSLARKVLTPTI
;
A
#
# COMPACT_ATOMS: atom_id res chain seq x y z
N ASP A 1 -12.73 16.67 15.69
CA ASP A 1 -12.09 15.84 14.66
C ASP A 1 -11.27 14.72 15.25
N SER A 2 -11.92 13.60 15.55
CA SER A 2 -11.29 12.37 16.09
C SER A 2 -11.61 11.13 15.25
N ASP A 3 -12.33 11.29 14.13
CA ASP A 3 -12.93 10.18 13.39
C ASP A 3 -12.20 9.80 12.09
N PHE A 4 -11.08 10.47 11.78
CA PHE A 4 -10.25 10.06 10.64
C PHE A 4 -9.31 8.91 11.04
N ASN A 5 -9.88 7.72 11.17
CA ASN A 5 -9.13 6.51 11.49
C ASN A 5 -9.04 5.59 10.27
N TRP A 6 -7.84 5.46 9.72
CA TRP A 6 -7.54 4.51 8.64
C TRP A 6 -7.86 3.05 9.01
N LYS A 7 -8.05 2.72 10.29
CA LYS A 7 -8.43 1.39 10.76
C LYS A 7 -9.60 0.78 9.99
N MET A 8 -10.70 1.50 9.80
CA MET A 8 -11.86 0.96 9.05
C MET A 8 -11.50 0.62 7.61
N HIS A 9 -10.74 1.50 6.95
CA HIS A 9 -10.25 1.29 5.60
C HIS A 9 -9.31 0.08 5.51
N ILE A 10 -8.35 -0.02 6.43
CA ILE A 10 -7.39 -1.12 6.51
C ILE A 10 -8.10 -2.44 6.82
N ASP A 11 -9.10 -2.45 7.70
CA ASP A 11 -9.88 -3.65 8.02
C ASP A 11 -10.65 -4.14 6.78
N PHE A 12 -11.24 -3.23 6.00
CA PHE A 12 -11.88 -3.57 4.74
C PHE A 12 -10.89 -4.06 3.68
N LEU A 13 -9.71 -3.43 3.58
CA LEU A 13 -8.62 -3.87 2.72
C LEU A 13 -8.17 -5.28 3.12
N CYS A 14 -7.98 -5.56 4.41
CA CYS A 14 -7.59 -6.87 4.92
C CYS A 14 -8.63 -7.93 4.58
N LYS A 15 -9.93 -7.62 4.62
CA LYS A 15 -10.99 -8.54 4.17
C LYS A 15 -10.85 -8.88 2.69
N LYS A 16 -10.63 -7.88 1.83
CA LYS A 16 -10.41 -8.08 0.39
C LYS A 16 -9.16 -8.92 0.11
N LEU A 17 -8.05 -8.59 0.77
CA LEU A 17 -6.79 -9.32 0.63
C LEU A 17 -6.91 -10.76 1.15
N SER A 18 -7.64 -10.98 2.24
CA SER A 18 -7.92 -12.33 2.75
C SER A 18 -8.69 -13.18 1.75
N TYR A 19 -9.68 -12.58 1.08
CA TYR A 19 -10.40 -13.23 -0.01
C TYR A 19 -9.46 -13.54 -1.20
N SER A 20 -8.61 -12.60 -1.61
CA SER A 20 -7.60 -12.82 -2.65
C SER A 20 -6.64 -13.96 -2.29
N CYS A 21 -6.19 -14.06 -1.04
CA CYS A 21 -5.40 -15.18 -0.54
C CYS A 21 -6.15 -16.51 -0.65
N TYR A 22 -7.45 -16.54 -0.34
CA TYR A 22 -8.28 -17.73 -0.48
C TYR A 22 -8.37 -18.18 -1.95
N VAL A 23 -8.63 -17.24 -2.86
CA VAL A 23 -8.65 -17.49 -4.30
C VAL A 23 -7.31 -18.06 -4.77
N LEU A 24 -6.18 -17.45 -4.39
CA LEU A 24 -4.84 -17.95 -4.69
C LEU A 24 -4.60 -19.37 -4.17
N THR A 25 -5.05 -19.68 -2.96
CA THR A 25 -4.90 -21.01 -2.35
C THR A 25 -5.73 -22.07 -3.06
N LYS A 26 -6.90 -21.70 -3.62
CA LYS A 26 -7.70 -22.61 -4.43
C LYS A 26 -7.11 -22.80 -5.82
N ALA A 27 -6.67 -21.70 -6.44
CA ALA A 27 -6.02 -21.70 -7.74
C ALA A 27 -4.71 -22.51 -7.73
N SER A 28 -3.94 -22.47 -6.63
CA SER A 28 -2.63 -23.15 -6.56
C SER A 28 -2.69 -24.67 -6.65
N LYS A 29 -3.88 -25.27 -6.55
CA LYS A 29 -4.09 -26.70 -6.76
C LYS A 29 -4.16 -27.09 -8.25
N TYR A 30 -4.41 -26.13 -9.13
CA TYR A 30 -4.71 -26.38 -10.54
C TYR A 30 -3.76 -25.69 -11.50
N PHE A 31 -3.14 -24.58 -11.07
CA PHE A 31 -2.31 -23.74 -11.92
C PHE A 31 -0.83 -23.80 -11.54
N GLU A 32 0.03 -23.60 -12.54
CA GLU A 32 1.46 -23.42 -12.35
C GLU A 32 1.81 -22.08 -11.69
N THR A 33 3.01 -21.99 -11.13
CA THR A 33 3.48 -20.83 -10.36
C THR A 33 3.42 -19.51 -11.13
N ASP A 34 3.65 -19.50 -12.45
CA ASP A 34 3.64 -18.27 -13.26
C ASP A 34 2.22 -17.72 -13.48
N ALA A 35 1.24 -18.60 -13.71
CA ALA A 35 -0.16 -18.21 -13.76
C ALA A 35 -0.64 -17.67 -12.39
N LEU A 36 -0.18 -18.27 -11.29
CA LEU A 36 -0.48 -17.80 -9.94
C LEU A 36 0.15 -16.43 -9.63
N LYS A 37 1.38 -16.18 -10.10
CA LYS A 37 2.01 -14.85 -10.00
C LYS A 37 1.19 -13.81 -10.75
N THR A 38 0.73 -14.14 -11.95
CA THR A 38 -0.13 -13.25 -12.74
C THR A 38 -1.41 -12.92 -11.99
N LEU A 39 -2.04 -13.92 -11.37
CA LEU A 39 -3.24 -13.76 -10.54
C LEU A 39 -2.95 -12.89 -9.29
N TYR A 40 -1.79 -13.08 -8.66
CA TYR A 40 -1.34 -12.24 -7.55
C TYR A 40 -1.22 -10.78 -7.97
N PHE A 41 -0.58 -10.49 -9.11
CA PHE A 41 -0.42 -9.11 -9.59
C PHE A 41 -1.75 -8.48 -9.99
N SER A 42 -2.67 -9.24 -10.57
CA SER A 42 -3.95 -8.70 -11.03
C SER A 42 -4.93 -8.40 -9.90
N ILE A 43 -5.00 -9.25 -8.86
CA ILE A 43 -6.00 -9.11 -7.78
C ILE A 43 -5.37 -8.58 -6.48
N PHE A 44 -4.27 -9.19 -6.02
CA PHE A 44 -3.71 -8.88 -4.71
C PHE A 44 -2.88 -7.60 -4.74
N GLN A 45 -1.95 -7.49 -5.69
CA GLN A 45 -1.07 -6.33 -5.83
C GLN A 45 -1.85 -5.07 -6.21
N SER A 46 -2.87 -5.18 -7.04
CA SER A 46 -3.71 -4.03 -7.44
C SER A 46 -4.44 -3.41 -6.25
N GLN A 47 -5.00 -4.26 -5.37
CA GLN A 47 -5.63 -3.83 -4.11
C GLN A 47 -4.62 -3.19 -3.15
N LEU A 48 -3.41 -3.74 -3.05
CA LEU A 48 -2.34 -3.18 -2.23
C LEU A 48 -1.77 -1.88 -2.76
N ALA A 49 -1.60 -1.74 -4.07
CA ALA A 49 -0.99 -0.56 -4.67
C ALA A 49 -1.94 0.65 -4.66
N TYR A 50 -3.24 0.41 -4.50
CA TYR A 50 -4.24 1.47 -4.51
C TYR A 50 -4.02 2.47 -3.39
N CYS A 51 -3.66 3.71 -3.75
CA CYS A 51 -3.44 4.85 -2.85
C CYS A 51 -2.53 4.52 -1.65
N ILE A 52 -1.54 3.65 -1.86
CA ILE A 52 -0.62 3.20 -0.81
C ILE A 52 0.18 4.37 -0.22
N GLU A 53 0.38 5.45 -0.97
CA GLU A 53 1.03 6.67 -0.50
C GLU A 53 0.22 7.35 0.62
N ALA A 54 -1.10 7.18 0.65
CA ALA A 54 -1.99 7.80 1.65
C ALA A 54 -2.10 6.97 2.93
N TRP A 55 -2.38 5.67 2.82
CA TRP A 55 -2.62 4.81 4.00
C TRP A 55 -1.39 4.02 4.46
N GLY A 56 -0.31 3.97 3.66
CA GLY A 56 0.89 3.17 3.94
C GLY A 56 1.74 3.68 5.11
N PHE A 57 1.46 4.87 5.65
CA PHE A 57 2.14 5.47 6.80
C PHE A 57 1.33 5.38 8.10
N THR A 58 0.35 4.50 8.14
CA THR A 58 -0.43 4.25 9.35
C THR A 58 0.40 3.55 10.44
N TYR A 59 -0.17 3.48 11.64
CA TYR A 59 0.47 2.79 12.77
C TYR A 59 0.86 1.35 12.42
N PRO A 60 2.01 0.86 12.91
CA PRO A 60 2.48 -0.51 12.65
C PRO A 60 1.43 -1.58 12.98
N SER A 61 0.64 -1.37 14.03
CA SER A 61 -0.47 -2.24 14.43
C SER A 61 -1.52 -2.46 13.33
N ASN A 62 -1.74 -1.47 12.45
CA ASN A 62 -2.66 -1.56 11.33
C ASN A 62 -1.99 -2.15 10.09
N ILE A 63 -0.68 -1.93 9.90
CA ILE A 63 0.07 -2.42 8.73
C ILE A 63 0.44 -3.90 8.85
N ASP A 64 0.76 -4.37 10.06
CA ASP A 64 1.12 -5.75 10.36
C ASP A 64 0.17 -6.82 9.79
N PRO A 65 -1.17 -6.71 9.91
CA PRO A 65 -2.08 -7.67 9.30
C PRO A 65 -1.96 -7.71 7.78
N VAL A 66 -1.73 -6.57 7.12
CA VAL A 66 -1.53 -6.48 5.66
C VAL A 66 -0.25 -7.21 5.25
N ILE A 67 0.85 -7.00 5.97
CA ILE A 67 2.13 -7.71 5.75
C ILE A 67 1.95 -9.22 5.94
N LYS A 68 1.23 -9.64 6.99
CA LYS A 68 0.94 -11.07 7.24
C LYS A 68 0.14 -11.68 6.10
N LEU A 69 -0.86 -10.96 5.55
CA LEU A 69 -1.63 -11.41 4.40
C LEU A 69 -0.77 -11.53 3.15
N GLN A 70 0.14 -10.57 2.90
CA GLN A 70 1.07 -10.65 1.77
C GLN A 70 1.98 -11.89 1.87
N LYS A 71 2.53 -12.17 3.05
CA LYS A 71 3.33 -13.38 3.30
C LYS A 71 2.52 -14.65 3.07
N ARG A 72 1.26 -14.67 3.52
CA ARG A 72 0.34 -15.80 3.31
C ARG A 72 0.04 -16.02 1.82
N ALA A 73 -0.15 -14.95 1.05
CA ALA A 73 -0.35 -15.03 -0.39
C ALA A 73 0.87 -15.67 -1.09
N LEU A 74 2.09 -15.26 -0.73
CA LEU A 74 3.31 -15.87 -1.25
C LEU A 74 3.44 -17.34 -0.87
N GLN A 75 3.12 -17.70 0.37
CA GLN A 75 3.12 -19.10 0.79
C GLN A 75 2.12 -19.93 -0.02
N ALA A 76 0.93 -19.37 -0.32
CA ALA A 76 -0.08 -20.05 -1.14
C ALA A 76 0.39 -20.29 -2.58
N ILE A 77 1.10 -19.33 -3.20
CA ILE A 77 1.64 -19.45 -4.56
C ILE A 77 2.71 -20.56 -4.63
N ASN A 78 3.56 -20.66 -3.61
CA ASN A 78 4.69 -21.61 -3.60
C ASN A 78 4.33 -22.94 -2.92
N LEU A 79 3.08 -23.13 -2.47
CA LEU A 79 2.65 -24.26 -1.63
C LEU A 79 3.57 -24.49 -0.43
N ALA A 80 4.15 -23.40 0.10
CA ALA A 80 5.20 -23.47 1.10
C ALA A 80 4.62 -23.64 2.51
N PRO A 81 5.30 -24.38 3.42
CA PRO A 81 4.83 -24.56 4.78
C PRO A 81 4.81 -23.22 5.56
N PRO A 82 3.96 -23.08 6.60
CA PRO A 82 3.77 -21.82 7.33
C PRO A 82 5.02 -21.21 7.98
N ARG A 83 6.08 -22.00 8.18
CA ARG A 83 7.36 -21.59 8.81
C ARG A 83 8.46 -21.25 7.80
N THR A 84 8.14 -21.20 6.51
CA THR A 84 9.13 -20.87 5.47
C THR A 84 9.58 -19.42 5.60
N PRO A 85 10.89 -19.13 5.53
CA PRO A 85 11.40 -17.76 5.59
C PRO A 85 10.86 -16.92 4.43
N SER A 86 10.03 -15.92 4.76
CA SER A 86 9.33 -15.08 3.76
C SER A 86 10.27 -14.35 2.79
N ARG A 87 11.46 -13.93 3.24
CA ARG A 87 12.44 -13.22 2.41
C ARG A 87 12.84 -14.01 1.16
N LEU A 88 13.04 -15.32 1.29
CA LEU A 88 13.39 -16.17 0.14
C LEU A 88 12.25 -16.23 -0.87
N LEU A 89 10.99 -16.28 -0.40
CA LEU A 89 9.81 -16.33 -1.27
C LEU A 89 9.63 -15.02 -2.06
N PHE A 90 9.87 -13.86 -1.43
CA PHE A 90 9.83 -12.56 -2.11
C PHE A 90 10.85 -12.50 -3.26
N VAL A 91 12.11 -12.89 -2.99
CA VAL A 91 13.18 -12.88 -3.99
C VAL A 91 12.90 -13.87 -5.11
N ALA A 92 12.52 -15.11 -4.78
CA ALA A 92 12.22 -16.15 -5.78
C ALA A 92 11.07 -15.75 -6.72
N ASN A 93 10.05 -15.06 -6.22
CA ASN A 93 8.90 -14.64 -7.00
C ASN A 93 9.04 -13.24 -7.61
N LYS A 94 10.16 -12.53 -7.37
CA LYS A 94 10.38 -11.14 -7.77
C LYS A 94 9.25 -10.20 -7.33
N ILE A 95 8.71 -10.43 -6.14
CA ILE A 95 7.65 -9.61 -5.54
C ILE A 95 8.27 -8.68 -4.50
N MET A 96 7.86 -7.42 -4.52
CA MET A 96 8.34 -6.40 -3.59
C MET A 96 7.56 -6.46 -2.26
N PRO A 97 8.24 -6.47 -1.10
CA PRO A 97 7.59 -6.30 0.21
C PRO A 97 6.79 -5.00 0.29
N LEU A 98 5.72 -4.99 1.09
CA LEU A 98 4.83 -3.83 1.24
C LEU A 98 5.55 -2.51 1.56
N VAL A 99 6.52 -2.55 2.47
CA VAL A 99 7.26 -1.36 2.93
C VAL A 99 8.06 -0.78 1.77
N ASP A 100 8.84 -1.62 1.08
CA ASP A 100 9.63 -1.22 -0.07
C ASP A 100 8.74 -0.70 -1.21
N LEU A 101 7.59 -1.34 -1.43
CA LEU A 101 6.59 -0.92 -2.42
C LEU A 101 6.03 0.47 -2.13
N ARG A 102 5.67 0.72 -0.87
CA ARG A 102 5.20 2.02 -0.41
C ARG A 102 6.26 3.09 -0.66
N ASP A 103 7.48 2.84 -0.22
CA ASP A 103 8.57 3.82 -0.32
C ASP A 103 8.92 4.12 -1.79
N TYR A 104 8.94 3.09 -2.63
CA TYR A 104 9.11 3.23 -4.07
C TYR A 104 8.01 4.08 -4.73
N ARG A 105 6.74 3.81 -4.39
CA ARG A 105 5.59 4.57 -4.91
C ARG A 105 5.65 6.04 -4.51
N LEU A 106 6.04 6.29 -3.26
CA LEU A 106 6.22 7.64 -2.74
C LEU A 106 7.36 8.38 -3.43
N ALA A 107 8.49 7.70 -3.64
CA ALA A 107 9.63 8.28 -4.37
C ALA A 107 9.23 8.68 -5.79
N ILE A 108 8.46 7.84 -6.50
CA ILE A 108 7.91 8.18 -7.82
C ILE A 108 7.00 9.41 -7.72
N LEU A 109 6.08 9.45 -6.75
CA LEU A 109 5.16 10.56 -6.56
C LEU A 109 5.91 11.87 -6.33
N VAL A 110 6.88 11.89 -5.42
CA VAL A 110 7.71 13.06 -5.11
C VAL A 110 8.51 13.49 -6.34
N ASN A 111 9.14 12.54 -7.04
CA ASN A 111 9.88 12.83 -8.26
C ASN A 111 9.00 13.47 -9.34
N ASN A 112 7.76 13.00 -9.48
CA ASN A 112 6.80 13.55 -10.43
C ASN A 112 6.37 14.97 -10.06
N ILE A 113 6.19 15.26 -8.76
CA ILE A 113 5.84 16.60 -8.29
C ILE A 113 6.99 17.58 -8.57
N ILE A 114 8.22 17.18 -8.29
CA ILE A 114 9.41 18.04 -8.44
C ILE A 114 9.73 18.30 -9.92
N ASN A 115 9.75 17.24 -10.75
CA ASN A 115 10.26 17.34 -12.12
C ASN A 115 9.19 17.64 -13.17
N ASN A 116 7.97 17.11 -12.99
CA ASN A 116 6.92 17.21 -14.00
C ASN A 116 5.86 18.26 -13.67
N GLY A 117 5.99 18.96 -12.53
CA GLY A 117 5.05 20.00 -12.10
C GLY A 117 3.62 19.50 -11.92
N ILE A 118 3.42 18.19 -11.79
CA ILE A 118 2.10 17.58 -11.60
C ILE A 118 1.70 17.90 -10.17
N SER A 119 0.71 18.80 -10.01
CA SER A 119 -0.03 18.94 -8.76
C SER A 119 -0.47 17.55 -8.32
N PHE A 120 -0.30 17.19 -7.03
CA PHE A 120 -0.83 15.97 -6.42
C PHE A 120 -2.12 15.54 -7.12
N PRO A 121 -2.33 14.27 -7.52
CA PRO A 121 -3.54 13.86 -8.21
C PRO A 121 -4.71 14.33 -7.36
N SER A 122 -5.31 15.43 -7.81
CA SER A 122 -6.41 16.06 -7.14
C SER A 122 -7.57 15.12 -7.39
N VAL A 123 -7.67 14.07 -6.58
CA VAL A 123 -8.99 13.66 -6.16
C VAL A 123 -9.57 14.95 -5.63
N SER A 124 -10.48 15.56 -6.39
CA SER A 124 -11.29 16.67 -5.95
C SER A 124 -12.11 16.17 -4.76
N PHE A 125 -11.47 16.05 -3.60
CA PHE A 125 -12.10 16.45 -2.37
C PHE A 125 -12.44 17.90 -2.64
N TYR A 126 -13.70 18.16 -2.95
CA TYR A 126 -14.26 19.47 -2.77
C TYR A 126 -13.98 19.81 -1.31
N ILE A 127 -12.84 20.46 -1.06
CA ILE A 127 -12.63 21.25 0.13
C ILE A 127 -13.71 22.32 -0.03
N THR A 128 -14.90 22.05 0.51
CA THR A 128 -15.87 23.09 0.77
C THR A 128 -15.09 24.12 1.57
N SER A 129 -14.88 25.27 0.93
CA SER A 129 -14.11 26.41 1.42
C SER A 129 -14.43 26.68 2.90
N THR A 130 -13.64 26.12 3.81
CA THR A 130 -13.45 26.69 5.12
C THR A 130 -12.21 27.56 4.99
N LYS A 131 -12.47 28.86 4.90
CA LYS A 131 -11.50 29.94 4.74
C LYS A 131 -10.38 29.75 5.76
N PHE A 132 -9.21 29.29 5.31
CA PHE A 132 -7.98 29.45 6.08
C PHE A 132 -7.57 30.93 6.02
N PRO A 133 -7.55 31.67 7.14
CA PRO A 133 -7.13 33.07 7.12
C PRO A 133 -5.62 33.14 6.85
N LEU A 134 -5.25 33.74 5.73
CA LEU A 134 -3.89 33.95 5.23
C LEU A 134 -3.02 34.91 6.09
N SER A 135 -3.36 35.19 7.35
CA SER A 135 -2.64 36.18 8.16
C SER A 135 -1.43 35.64 8.94
N LEU A 136 -1.28 34.32 9.08
CA LEU A 136 -0.24 33.74 9.96
C LEU A 136 0.99 33.17 9.24
N ALA A 137 0.96 33.03 7.90
CA ALA A 137 2.08 32.43 7.16
C ALA A 137 3.27 33.38 6.91
N ARG A 138 3.14 34.70 7.14
CA ARG A 138 4.19 35.68 6.81
C ARG A 138 5.25 35.88 7.93
N LYS A 139 5.08 35.31 9.12
CA LYS A 139 5.96 35.61 10.28
C LYS A 139 7.10 34.62 10.56
N VAL A 140 7.26 33.56 9.77
CA VAL A 140 8.21 32.47 10.10
C VAL A 140 9.47 32.45 9.19
N LEU A 141 9.58 33.36 8.22
CA LEU A 141 10.67 33.36 7.22
C LEU A 141 11.55 34.62 7.21
N THR A 142 11.88 35.18 8.38
CA THR A 142 12.98 36.17 8.47
C THR A 142 14.07 35.66 9.41
N PRO A 143 15.32 35.49 8.94
CA PRO A 143 16.43 35.07 9.78
C PRO A 143 16.80 36.20 10.74
N THR A 144 16.94 35.87 12.02
CA THR A 144 17.44 36.77 13.06
C THR A 144 18.94 37.01 12.86
N ILE A 145 19.32 38.27 12.63
CA ILE A 145 20.66 38.80 12.94
C ILE A 145 20.65 39.19 14.42
#